data_AF-A0A2V5R4W5-F1
#
_entry.id   AF-A0A2V5R4W5-F1
#
_cell.length_a   1.000
_cell.length_b   1.000
_cell.length_c   1.000
_cell.angle_alpha   90.00
_cell.angle_beta   90.00
_cell.angle_gamma   90.00
#
_symmetry.space_group_name_H-M   'P 1'
#
loop_
_entity.id
_entity.type
_entity.pdbx_description
1 polymer ?
#
loop_
_entity_poly.entity_id
_entity_poly.type
_entity_poly.pdbx_seq_one_letter_code
_entity_poly.pdbx_strand_id
1 'polypeptide(L)'
;MDGFNKDHFVHPTNFIDAQLSYTLIFTPPVEAAPVPGYSKGGKEVAGKEKETPPVPYVMPCWKNILNNTTFTVGVQNIFDQSPPYAQGIEFSNSIGYPGGLYDNIGRFWYVRMIKKF
;
A
#
# COMPACT_ATOMS: atom_id res chain seq x y z
N MET A 1 42.66 -32.41 -21.99
CA MET A 1 42.26 -31.44 -20.95
C MET A 1 41.66 -30.27 -21.70
N ASP A 2 40.39 -30.38 -22.07
CA ASP A 2 39.73 -29.34 -22.87
C ASP A 2 39.23 -28.24 -21.95
N GLY A 3 39.80 -27.05 -22.14
CA GLY A 3 39.38 -25.83 -21.48
C GLY A 3 37.96 -25.48 -21.89
N PHE A 4 36.99 -25.94 -21.10
CA PHE A 4 35.59 -25.53 -21.23
C PHE A 4 35.41 -24.14 -20.62
N ASN A 5 35.89 -23.10 -21.29
CA ASN A 5 35.19 -21.83 -21.23
C ASN A 5 33.92 -22.00 -22.07
N LYS A 6 32.85 -22.49 -21.42
CA LYS A 6 31.50 -22.41 -22.00
C LYS A 6 31.08 -20.95 -21.94
N ASP A 7 30.79 -20.36 -23.10
CA ASP A 7 30.12 -19.06 -23.15
C ASP A 7 28.80 -19.17 -22.39
N HIS A 8 28.69 -18.43 -21.29
CA HIS A 8 27.48 -18.37 -20.49
C HIS A 8 26.66 -17.16 -20.95
N PHE A 9 25.58 -17.43 -21.68
CA PHE A 9 24.58 -16.41 -21.99
C PHE A 9 23.79 -16.07 -20.73
N VAL A 10 24.10 -14.92 -20.14
CA VAL A 10 23.31 -14.36 -19.04
C VAL A 10 22.12 -13.63 -19.65
N HIS A 11 20.92 -14.16 -19.43
CA HIS A 11 19.70 -13.46 -19.80
C HIS A 11 19.53 -12.21 -18.91
N PRO A 12 19.10 -11.06 -19.46
CA PRO A 12 18.77 -9.90 -18.63
C PRO A 12 17.71 -10.30 -17.62
N THR A 13 18.05 -10.15 -16.33
CA THR A 13 17.17 -10.52 -15.23
C THR A 13 16.55 -9.27 -14.65
N ASN A 14 15.22 -9.19 -14.64
CA ASN A 14 14.49 -8.04 -14.11
C ASN A 14 13.69 -8.48 -12.88
N PHE A 15 13.94 -7.81 -11.76
CA PHE A 15 13.16 -7.99 -10.54
C PHE A 15 12.21 -6.81 -10.43
N ILE A 16 10.91 -7.12 -10.43
CA ILE A 16 9.87 -6.10 -10.33
C ILE A 16 9.19 -6.28 -8.99
N ASP A 17 9.23 -5.19 -8.22
CA ASP A 17 8.63 -5.09 -6.90
C ASP A 17 7.42 -4.16 -6.98
N ALA A 18 6.41 -4.44 -6.16
CA ALA A 18 5.24 -3.58 -6.04
C ALA A 18 4.87 -3.38 -4.57
N GLN A 19 4.45 -2.16 -4.25
CA GLN A 19 3.91 -1.82 -2.95
C GLN A 19 2.71 -0.89 -3.11
N LEU A 20 1.63 -1.20 -2.41
CA LEU A 20 0.45 -0.36 -2.30
C LEU A 20 0.30 0.08 -0.84
N SER A 21 0.06 1.37 -0.62
CA SER A 21 -0.23 1.92 0.70
C SER A 21 -1.52 2.72 0.68
N TYR A 22 -2.38 2.48 1.65
CA TYR A 22 -3.65 3.18 1.79
C TYR A 22 -3.87 3.61 3.23
N THR A 23 -4.28 4.87 3.41
CA THR A 23 -4.57 5.44 4.72
C THR A 23 -6.06 5.67 4.86
N LEU A 24 -6.65 5.10 5.90
CA LEU A 24 -8.05 5.32 6.24
C LEU A 24 -8.18 6.61 7.04
N ILE A 25 -8.91 7.58 6.47
CA ILE A 25 -9.25 8.83 7.13
C ILE A 25 -10.78 8.91 7.18
N PHE A 26 -11.33 8.89 8.39
CA PHE A 26 -12.76 9.12 8.63
C PHE A 26 -12.94 10.53 9.18
N THR A 27 -13.43 11.44 8.35
CA THR A 27 -13.90 12.74 8.81
C THR A 27 -15.33 12.63 9.33
N PRO A 28 -15.69 13.30 10.44
CA PRO A 28 -17.09 13.44 10.79
C PRO A 28 -17.81 14.23 9.69
N PRO A 29 -19.10 13.95 9.42
CA PRO A 29 -19.90 14.80 8.56
C PRO A 29 -19.91 16.20 9.20
N VAL A 30 -19.27 17.16 8.53
CA VAL A 30 -19.43 18.56 8.85
C VAL A 30 -20.85 18.88 8.43
N GLU A 31 -21.77 18.94 9.39
CA GLU A 31 -23.05 19.58 9.15
C GLU A 31 -22.73 20.97 8.61
N ALA A 32 -23.15 21.23 7.37
CA ALA A 32 -23.12 22.56 6.81
C ALA A 32 -24.03 23.41 7.70
N ALA A 33 -23.45 24.09 8.69
CA ALA A 33 -24.14 25.15 9.39
C ALA A 33 -24.67 26.10 8.31
N PRO A 34 -25.99 26.32 8.21
CA PRO A 34 -26.53 27.21 7.21
C PRO A 34 -25.90 28.58 7.45
N VAL A 35 -25.06 29.02 6.51
CA VAL A 35 -24.43 30.34 6.58
C VAL A 35 -25.57 31.36 6.58
N PRO A 36 -25.77 32.13 7.68
CA PRO A 36 -26.86 33.09 7.74
C PRO A 36 -26.46 34.27 6.85
N GLY A 37 -26.99 34.30 5.62
CA GLY A 37 -26.60 35.34 4.67
C GLY A 37 -27.28 35.38 3.31
N TYR A 38 -27.98 34.35 2.86
CA TYR A 38 -28.75 34.42 1.61
C TYR A 38 -30.20 34.87 1.86
N SER A 39 -30.35 36.13 2.27
CA SER A 39 -31.62 36.84 2.19
C SER A 39 -31.72 37.58 0.86
N LYS A 40 -32.42 37.00 -0.13
CA LYS A 40 -33.12 37.81 -1.13
C LYS A 40 -34.37 37.12 -1.68
N GLY A 41 -35.49 37.39 -1.01
CA GLY A 41 -36.80 37.63 -1.64
C GLY A 41 -37.72 36.42 -1.83
N GLY A 42 -38.81 36.39 -1.06
CA GLY A 42 -40.02 35.61 -1.37
C GLY A 42 -40.70 35.05 -0.12
N LYS A 43 -41.79 35.70 0.32
CA LYS A 43 -42.71 35.17 1.35
C LYS A 43 -43.31 33.84 0.86
N GLU A 44 -43.42 32.85 1.75
CA GLU A 44 -44.63 32.06 2.05
C GLU A 44 -44.51 31.42 3.45
N VAL A 45 -45.63 30.91 3.94
CA VAL A 45 -46.11 30.98 5.33
C VAL A 45 -45.91 29.68 6.12
N ALA A 46 -45.62 29.85 7.41
CA ALA A 46 -45.88 28.98 8.56
C ALA A 46 -45.60 27.46 8.45
N GLY A 47 -44.50 27.06 9.08
CA GLY A 47 -44.33 25.73 9.65
C GLY A 47 -43.24 25.81 10.70
N LYS A 48 -43.61 25.73 11.98
CA LYS A 48 -42.67 25.68 13.11
C LYS A 48 -42.00 24.30 13.08
N GLU A 49 -41.12 24.06 12.13
CA GLU A 49 -40.22 22.90 12.19
C GLU A 49 -39.29 23.18 13.35
N LYS A 50 -39.50 22.44 14.44
CA LYS A 50 -38.53 22.32 15.51
C LYS A 50 -37.21 21.99 14.85
N GLU A 51 -36.25 22.91 14.94
CA GLU A 51 -34.84 22.61 14.75
C GLU A 51 -34.53 21.44 15.70
N THR A 52 -34.55 20.23 15.15
CA THR A 52 -34.02 19.06 15.83
C THR A 52 -32.57 19.40 16.11
N PRO A 53 -32.13 19.44 17.38
CA PRO A 53 -30.73 19.69 17.66
C PRO A 53 -29.92 18.65 16.89
N PRO A 54 -28.79 19.05 16.29
CA PRO A 54 -28.00 18.15 15.51
C PRO A 54 -27.66 16.95 16.38
N VAL A 55 -28.12 15.77 15.93
CA VAL A 55 -27.83 14.54 16.64
C VAL A 55 -26.30 14.45 16.68
N PRO A 56 -25.67 14.43 17.86
CA PRO A 56 -24.21 14.36 17.92
C PRO A 56 -23.81 13.12 17.14
N TYR A 57 -23.11 13.31 16.03
CA TYR A 57 -22.63 12.20 15.21
C TYR A 57 -21.58 11.46 16.05
N VAL A 58 -22.03 10.41 16.73
CA VAL A 58 -21.15 9.50 17.43
C VAL A 58 -20.58 8.57 16.38
N MET A 59 -19.31 8.80 16.03
CA MET A 59 -18.61 7.97 15.08
C MET A 59 -18.61 6.51 15.61
N PRO A 60 -19.08 5.52 14.83
CA PRO A 60 -19.10 4.13 15.25
C PRO A 60 -17.74 3.68 15.78
N CYS A 61 -17.72 2.86 16.83
CA CYS A 61 -16.49 2.42 17.51
C CYS A 61 -15.44 1.84 16.56
N TRP A 62 -15.85 1.08 15.55
CA TRP A 62 -14.97 0.51 14.53
C TRP A 62 -14.34 1.58 13.61
N LYS A 63 -15.06 2.66 13.32
CA LYS A 63 -14.50 3.79 12.55
C LYS A 63 -13.45 4.53 13.38
N ASN A 64 -13.66 4.71 14.69
CA ASN A 64 -12.63 5.28 15.58
C ASN A 64 -11.37 4.40 15.66
N ILE A 65 -11.55 3.08 15.72
CA ILE A 65 -10.43 2.12 15.73
C ILE A 65 -9.67 2.12 14.41
N LEU A 66 -10.34 2.28 13.27
CA LEU A 66 -9.71 2.27 11.94
C LEU A 66 -9.24 3.65 11.46
N ASN A 67 -9.65 4.74 12.13
CA ASN A 67 -9.28 6.09 11.74
C ASN A 67 -7.77 6.32 11.87
N ASN A 68 -7.14 6.98 10.91
CA ASN A 68 -5.69 7.20 10.88
C ASN A 68 -4.86 5.91 10.88
N THR A 69 -5.43 4.79 10.43
CA THR A 69 -4.68 3.55 10.20
C THR A 69 -4.22 3.51 8.74
N THR A 70 -2.91 3.34 8.55
CA THR A 70 -2.28 3.11 7.24
C THR A 70 -2.00 1.63 7.08
N PHE A 71 -2.54 1.05 6.02
CA PHE A 71 -2.25 -0.31 5.57
C PHE A 71 -1.29 -0.26 4.39
N THR A 72 -0.27 -1.08 4.42
CA THR A 72 0.67 -1.24 3.31
C THR A 72 0.82 -2.72 3.00
N VAL A 73 0.64 -3.09 1.75
CA VAL A 73 0.90 -4.44 1.25
C VAL A 73 1.95 -4.33 0.17
N GLY A 74 2.96 -5.19 0.21
CA GLY A 74 3.98 -5.24 -0.81
C GLY A 74 4.38 -6.65 -1.16
N VAL A 75 4.94 -6.77 -2.36
CA VAL A 75 5.48 -7.99 -2.91
C VAL A 75 6.81 -7.67 -3.58
N GLN A 76 7.85 -8.38 -3.16
CA GLN A 76 9.15 -8.39 -3.81
C GLN A 76 9.17 -9.54 -4.82
N ASN A 77 9.79 -9.31 -5.98
CA ASN A 77 9.91 -10.28 -7.06
C ASN A 77 8.56 -10.87 -7.51
N ILE A 78 7.67 -10.01 -8.03
CA ILE A 78 6.29 -10.37 -8.45
C ILE A 78 6.28 -11.58 -9.39
N PHE A 79 7.22 -11.61 -10.34
CA PHE A 79 7.31 -12.63 -11.38
C PHE A 79 8.09 -13.88 -10.98
N ASP A 80 8.52 -13.99 -9.72
CA ASP A 80 9.32 -15.13 -9.21
C ASP A 80 10.59 -15.39 -10.01
N GLN A 81 11.17 -14.33 -10.56
CA GLN A 81 12.30 -14.48 -11.44
C GLN A 81 13.48 -15.02 -10.65
N SER A 82 14.08 -16.10 -11.13
CA SER A 82 15.27 -16.67 -10.52
C SER A 82 16.49 -15.83 -10.89
N PRO A 83 17.43 -15.60 -9.96
CA PRO A 83 18.66 -14.91 -10.28
C PRO A 83 19.49 -15.71 -11.29
N PRO A 84 20.34 -15.02 -12.07
CA PRO A 84 21.13 -15.67 -13.09
C PRO A 84 22.06 -16.71 -12.46
N TYR A 85 22.27 -17.81 -13.19
CA TYR A 85 23.23 -18.83 -12.79
C TYR A 85 24.63 -18.23 -12.74
N ALA A 86 25.34 -18.45 -11.64
CA ALA A 86 26.70 -17.97 -11.44
C ALA A 86 27.65 -19.12 -11.13
N GLN A 87 28.74 -19.20 -11.89
CA GLN A 87 29.88 -20.09 -11.63
C GLN A 87 31.14 -19.25 -11.46
N GLY A 88 31.98 -19.60 -10.50
CA GLY A 88 33.32 -19.04 -10.34
C GLY A 88 34.35 -19.80 -11.17
N ILE A 89 35.56 -19.24 -11.26
CA ILE A 89 36.72 -19.95 -11.83
C ILE A 89 36.97 -21.23 -11.00
N GLU A 90 37.30 -22.34 -11.66
CA GLU A 90 37.63 -23.63 -11.01
C GLU A 90 36.57 -24.13 -9.99
N PHE A 91 35.29 -24.12 -10.35
CA PHE A 91 34.19 -24.68 -9.51
C PHE A 91 34.00 -23.99 -8.15
N SER A 92 34.55 -22.79 -7.94
CA SER A 92 34.46 -22.08 -6.65
C SER A 92 33.02 -21.67 -6.25
N ASN A 93 32.04 -21.81 -7.14
CA ASN A 93 30.61 -21.71 -6.81
C ASN A 93 29.88 -22.96 -7.32
N SER A 94 29.90 -24.03 -6.51
CA SER A 94 29.26 -25.31 -6.82
C SER A 94 27.72 -25.27 -6.73
N ILE A 95 27.17 -24.23 -6.10
CA ILE A 95 25.73 -24.07 -5.89
C ILE A 95 25.06 -23.41 -7.11
N GLY A 96 25.86 -22.80 -8.00
CA GLY A 96 25.33 -22.12 -9.18
C GLY A 96 24.60 -20.81 -8.86
N TYR A 97 24.68 -20.35 -7.62
CA TYR A 97 23.87 -19.28 -7.07
C TYR A 97 24.74 -18.09 -6.62
N PRO A 98 24.52 -16.87 -7.15
CA PRO A 98 25.28 -15.68 -6.79
C PRO A 98 24.83 -15.06 -5.45
N GLY A 99 25.08 -15.74 -4.32
CA GLY A 99 24.57 -15.31 -3.00
C GLY A 99 25.14 -14.01 -2.42
N GLY A 100 26.21 -13.46 -3.00
CA GLY A 100 26.69 -12.12 -2.66
C GLY A 100 25.94 -10.99 -3.38
N LEU A 101 25.15 -11.31 -4.41
CA LEU A 101 24.50 -10.33 -5.29
C LEU A 101 22.99 -10.40 -5.25
N TYR A 102 22.42 -11.56 -4.92
CA TYR A 102 20.98 -11.80 -4.91
C TYR A 102 20.55 -12.49 -3.62
N ASP A 103 19.27 -12.30 -3.28
CA ASP A 103 18.61 -12.95 -2.14
C ASP A 103 18.00 -14.31 -2.57
N ASN A 104 18.12 -15.32 -1.70
CA ASN A 104 17.71 -16.69 -1.98
C ASN A 104 16.24 -16.94 -1.63
N ILE A 105 15.55 -15.96 -1.05
CA ILE A 105 14.15 -16.08 -0.61
C ILE A 105 13.17 -16.10 -1.79
N GLY A 106 13.52 -15.50 -2.94
CA GLY A 106 12.62 -15.43 -4.11
C GLY A 106 11.46 -14.45 -3.89
N ARG A 107 10.24 -14.79 -4.33
CA ARG A 107 9.06 -13.93 -4.14
C ARG A 107 8.65 -13.83 -2.67
N PHE A 108 8.59 -12.61 -2.16
CA PHE A 108 8.28 -12.34 -0.76
C PHE A 108 7.12 -11.35 -0.61
N TRP A 109 6.07 -11.74 0.13
CA TRP A 109 4.93 -10.88 0.45
C TRP A 109 5.03 -10.34 1.87
N TYR A 110 4.68 -9.07 2.07
CA TYR A 110 4.61 -8.48 3.39
C TYR A 110 3.40 -7.56 3.54
N VAL A 111 2.94 -7.47 4.79
CA VAL A 111 1.87 -6.56 5.21
C VAL A 111 2.38 -5.74 6.37
N ARG A 112 2.13 -4.43 6.32
CA ARG A 112 2.46 -3.47 7.37
C ARG A 112 1.21 -2.68 7.74
N MET A 113 1.01 -2.50 9.04
CA MET A 113 -0.05 -1.65 9.59
C MET A 113 0.61 -0.59 10.49
N ILE A 114 0.28 0.67 10.27
CA ILE A 114 0.71 1.80 11.13
C ILE A 114 -0.55 2.49 11.64
N LYS A 115 -0.65 2.66 12.96
CA LYS A 115 -1.71 3.43 13.61
C LYS A 115 -1.12 4.73 14.14
N LYS A 116 -1.68 5.87 13.75
CA LYS A 116 -1.40 7.15 14.40
C LYS A 116 -2.42 7.37 15.52
N PHE A 117 -1.91 7.60 16.73
CA PHE A 117 -2.69 7.93 17.93
C PHE A 117 -2.91 9.44 18.03
#